data_AF-A0A9E4BBT7-F1
#
_entry.id   AF-A0A9E4BBT7-F1
#
_cell.length_a   1.000
_cell.length_b   1.000
_cell.length_c   1.000
_cell.angle_alpha   90.00
_cell.angle_beta   90.00
_cell.angle_gamma   90.00
#
_symmetry.space_group_name_H-M   'P 1'
#
loop_
_entity.id
_entity.type
_entity.pdbx_description
1 polymer ?
#
loop_
_entity_poly.entity_id
_entity_poly.type
_entity_poly.pdbx_seq_one_letter_code
_entity_poly.pdbx_strand_id
1 'polypeptide(L)'
;MVHQSLVTRPAVPSRKLPSQKLPKALAQDELEALKSVRMNPRDRALIAVLSMCGLRVSEACSLTIDNIHWSTDTPSLRFTDKRGKERVVPMNPEVQDVLREWLESRQFSDSKYVFCNLRNGQRLSRKTMWAVMKTCAQRAGIRHVHPHMLRHTFGTDLADRDVPVEQIKDLMGHASIETASIYISVSEEQKRQSVDRIDRRSRLSRWWSRQKNRNYRFFARSRVEMGKTVGRDKELCLLKDNLSKGIDTLLLGPIGVGKSHLLALLNAENALVVKTLSPAKESLINIARELHKKGRLCPDGPDKFETIKKQHTRTTIQGWTDMVLGSVEKNEFVLIVDDLADMTASVGRLIDKLNNKFTIIAALPEVRKPYEKHFWKFDRIEIEHLCTADAKKLIRQCAAGADIEDYALTETRVLQQSVGNPRAIIEIVERLRKEPAVTRSAVRDVSHTGARDQIDLTFAVVLILLAVVAARFFMRGIGSMEGYVLAGIGSAILVGIRFFMYRFKR
;
A
#
# COMPACT_ATOMS: atom_id res chain seq x y z
N MET A 1 -19.65 11.66 48.55
CA MET A 1 -19.39 10.22 48.74
C MET A 1 -20.61 9.45 48.31
N VAL A 2 -20.63 8.90 47.09
CA VAL A 2 -21.68 7.99 46.63
C VAL A 2 -21.03 6.90 45.77
N HIS A 3 -21.37 5.66 46.11
CA HIS A 3 -21.04 4.40 45.44
C HIS A 3 -21.24 4.40 43.92
N GLN A 4 -20.35 3.71 43.19
CA GLN A 4 -20.77 2.65 42.25
C GLN A 4 -19.60 1.77 41.76
N SER A 5 -19.67 0.50 42.17
CA SER A 5 -19.40 -0.75 41.44
C SER A 5 -18.30 -0.84 40.35
N LEU A 6 -17.41 -1.80 40.60
CA LEU A 6 -16.51 -2.49 39.68
C LEU A 6 -17.13 -2.83 38.32
N VAL A 7 -16.42 -2.47 37.23
CA VAL A 7 -16.53 -3.17 35.94
C VAL A 7 -15.12 -3.51 35.47
N THR A 8 -14.75 -4.79 35.59
CA THR A 8 -13.52 -5.37 35.05
C THR A 8 -13.52 -5.26 33.52
N ARG A 9 -12.53 -4.57 32.95
CA ARG A 9 -12.25 -4.62 31.51
C ARG A 9 -11.35 -5.83 31.21
N PRO A 10 -11.74 -6.75 30.31
CA PRO A 10 -10.90 -7.87 29.94
C PRO A 10 -9.71 -7.40 29.08
N ALA A 11 -8.62 -8.18 29.12
CA ALA A 11 -7.35 -7.91 28.49
C ALA A 11 -7.46 -7.62 26.98
N VAL A 12 -6.72 -6.61 26.51
CA VAL A 12 -6.59 -6.30 25.07
C VAL A 12 -5.53 -7.21 24.46
N PRO A 13 -5.87 -8.12 23.53
CA PRO A 13 -4.88 -8.97 22.87
C PRO A 13 -4.07 -8.19 21.83
N SER A 14 -2.82 -8.61 21.67
CA SER A 14 -1.80 -8.10 20.74
C SER A 14 -2.32 -7.79 19.33
N ARG A 15 -2.07 -6.58 18.83
CA ARG A 15 -2.45 -6.14 17.47
C ARG A 15 -1.39 -6.57 16.47
N LYS A 16 -1.59 -7.73 15.83
CA LYS A 16 -0.94 -8.07 14.54
C LYS A 16 -1.24 -6.92 13.55
N LEU A 17 -0.23 -6.46 12.80
CA LEU A 17 -0.46 -5.62 11.61
C LEU A 17 -1.55 -6.33 10.78
N PRO A 18 -2.62 -5.62 10.36
CA PRO A 18 -3.58 -6.25 9.48
C PRO A 18 -2.79 -6.64 8.22
N SER A 19 -2.65 -7.95 7.98
CA SER A 19 -2.57 -8.45 6.62
C SER A 19 -3.60 -7.64 5.86
N GLN A 20 -3.24 -6.89 4.82
CA GLN A 20 -4.24 -6.41 3.88
C GLN A 20 -4.95 -7.68 3.44
N LYS A 21 -6.14 -7.93 3.99
CA LYS A 21 -6.99 -9.01 3.54
C LYS A 21 -7.35 -8.55 2.14
N LEU A 22 -6.64 -9.09 1.15
CA LEU A 22 -7.12 -9.09 -0.22
C LEU A 22 -8.61 -9.47 -0.12
N PRO A 23 -9.52 -8.74 -0.78
CA PRO A 23 -10.93 -9.11 -0.82
C PRO A 23 -11.01 -10.59 -1.15
N LYS A 24 -11.50 -11.41 -0.21
CA LYS A 24 -11.47 -12.87 -0.38
C LYS A 24 -12.41 -13.23 -1.53
N ALA A 25 -11.87 -13.67 -2.66
CA ALA A 25 -12.66 -14.46 -3.59
C ALA A 25 -13.19 -15.70 -2.84
N LEU A 26 -14.39 -16.15 -3.18
CA LEU A 26 -14.85 -17.48 -2.81
C LEU A 26 -13.93 -18.53 -3.42
N ALA A 27 -13.56 -19.55 -2.63
CA ALA A 27 -12.90 -20.73 -3.18
C ALA A 27 -13.85 -21.45 -4.16
N GLN A 28 -13.30 -22.17 -5.14
CA GLN A 28 -14.11 -22.85 -6.15
C GLN A 28 -15.12 -23.82 -5.51
N ASP A 29 -14.69 -24.58 -4.50
CA ASP A 29 -15.52 -25.52 -3.76
C ASP A 29 -16.70 -24.81 -3.05
N GLU A 30 -16.48 -23.60 -2.53
CA GLU A 30 -17.52 -22.79 -1.91
C GLU A 30 -18.49 -22.22 -2.95
N LEU A 31 -18.02 -21.89 -4.15
CA LEU A 31 -18.88 -21.43 -5.25
C LEU A 31 -19.78 -22.56 -5.75
N GLU A 32 -19.25 -23.77 -5.92
CA GLU A 32 -20.03 -24.95 -6.29
C GLU A 32 -21.04 -25.33 -5.19
N ALA A 33 -20.62 -25.28 -3.91
CA ALA A 33 -21.52 -25.46 -2.78
C ALA A 33 -22.66 -24.42 -2.79
N LEU A 34 -22.36 -23.16 -3.13
CA LEU A 34 -23.38 -22.12 -3.26
C LEU A 34 -24.35 -22.42 -4.41
N LYS A 35 -23.86 -22.84 -5.58
CA LYS A 35 -24.68 -23.19 -6.76
C LYS A 35 -25.58 -24.40 -6.52
N SER A 36 -25.13 -25.37 -5.71
CA SER A 36 -25.88 -26.59 -5.41
C SER A 36 -27.08 -26.39 -4.46
N VAL A 37 -27.18 -25.24 -3.78
CA VAL A 37 -28.32 -24.95 -2.90
C VAL A 37 -29.61 -24.83 -3.71
N ARG A 38 -30.69 -25.45 -3.22
CA ARG A 38 -32.03 -25.26 -3.79
C ARG A 38 -32.49 -23.81 -3.64
N MET A 39 -32.59 -23.12 -4.76
CA MET A 39 -33.02 -21.72 -4.89
C MET A 39 -34.25 -21.62 -5.78
N ASN A 40 -35.00 -20.51 -5.63
CA ASN A 40 -35.98 -20.14 -6.65
C ASN A 40 -35.23 -19.68 -7.92
N PRO A 41 -35.87 -19.74 -9.11
CA PRO A 41 -35.21 -19.40 -10.37
C PRO A 41 -34.61 -17.99 -10.41
N ARG A 42 -35.27 -16.99 -9.80
CA ARG A 42 -34.76 -15.62 -9.69
C ARG A 42 -33.41 -15.56 -8.98
N ASP A 43 -33.32 -16.17 -7.81
CA ASP A 43 -32.13 -16.09 -6.96
C ASP A 43 -30.96 -16.87 -7.57
N ARG A 44 -31.26 -18.00 -8.25
CA ARG A 44 -30.27 -18.76 -9.04
C ARG A 44 -29.70 -17.90 -10.18
N ALA A 45 -30.57 -17.29 -10.98
CA ALA A 45 -30.16 -16.40 -12.07
C ALA A 45 -29.38 -15.18 -11.56
N LEU A 46 -29.76 -14.62 -10.41
CA LEU A 46 -29.08 -13.48 -9.79
C LEU A 46 -27.66 -13.82 -9.36
N ILE A 47 -27.46 -14.99 -8.72
CA ILE A 47 -26.13 -15.45 -8.30
C ILE A 47 -25.27 -15.74 -9.53
N ALA A 48 -25.80 -16.43 -10.53
CA ALA A 48 -25.12 -16.75 -11.78
C ALA A 48 -24.61 -15.48 -12.49
N VAL A 49 -25.45 -14.46 -12.65
CA VAL A 49 -25.05 -13.19 -13.27
C VAL A 49 -23.99 -12.45 -12.45
N LEU A 50 -24.05 -12.50 -11.11
CA LEU A 50 -23.04 -11.85 -10.26
C LEU A 50 -21.68 -12.58 -10.29
N SER A 51 -21.68 -13.91 -10.32
CA SER A 51 -20.46 -14.73 -10.29
C SER A 51 -19.83 -14.98 -11.65
N MET A 52 -20.61 -14.96 -12.73
CA MET A 52 -20.14 -15.31 -14.09
C MET A 52 -20.20 -14.15 -15.09
N CYS A 53 -20.87 -13.04 -14.77
CA CYS A 53 -20.82 -11.81 -15.57
C CYS A 53 -20.19 -10.63 -14.80
N GLY A 54 -19.77 -10.85 -13.56
CA GLY A 54 -19.02 -9.87 -12.77
C GLY A 54 -19.73 -8.53 -12.54
N LEU A 55 -21.07 -8.47 -12.55
CA LEU A 55 -21.79 -7.20 -12.42
C LEU A 55 -21.61 -6.54 -11.05
N ARG A 56 -21.69 -5.20 -11.01
CA ARG A 56 -21.83 -4.49 -9.73
C ARG A 56 -23.22 -4.75 -9.14
N VAL A 57 -23.31 -4.67 -7.82
CA VAL A 57 -24.60 -4.77 -7.11
C VAL A 57 -25.66 -3.84 -7.65
N SER A 58 -25.29 -2.57 -7.88
CA SER A 58 -26.21 -1.56 -8.40
C SER A 58 -26.67 -1.91 -9.81
N GLU A 59 -25.78 -2.45 -10.65
CA GLU A 59 -26.05 -2.84 -12.03
C GLU A 59 -26.99 -4.04 -12.07
N ALA A 60 -26.72 -5.08 -11.26
CA ALA A 60 -27.61 -6.23 -11.14
C ALA A 60 -29.01 -5.83 -10.64
N CYS A 61 -29.10 -4.94 -9.65
CA CYS A 61 -30.39 -4.44 -9.17
C CYS A 61 -31.13 -3.57 -10.20
N SER A 62 -30.43 -2.88 -11.12
CA SER A 62 -31.04 -2.00 -12.12
C SER A 62 -31.15 -2.62 -13.51
N LEU A 63 -30.75 -3.88 -13.69
CA LEU A 63 -30.74 -4.56 -14.98
C LEU A 63 -32.16 -4.62 -15.55
N THR A 64 -32.35 -4.13 -16.77
CA THR A 64 -33.63 -4.17 -17.49
C THR A 64 -33.62 -5.22 -18.58
N ILE A 65 -34.82 -5.58 -19.07
CA ILE A 65 -34.97 -6.55 -20.18
C ILE A 65 -34.21 -6.06 -21.42
N ASP A 66 -34.25 -4.75 -21.69
CA ASP A 66 -33.53 -4.12 -22.81
C ASP A 66 -32.01 -4.23 -22.71
N ASN A 67 -31.46 -4.50 -21.53
CA ASN A 67 -30.03 -4.73 -21.38
C ASN A 67 -29.61 -6.13 -21.83
N ILE A 68 -30.55 -7.06 -22.04
CA ILE A 68 -30.26 -8.44 -22.45
C ILE A 68 -30.37 -8.56 -23.97
N HIS A 69 -29.26 -8.92 -24.60
CA HIS A 69 -29.22 -9.17 -26.03
C HIS A 69 -29.00 -10.65 -26.31
N TRP A 70 -30.09 -11.32 -26.71
CA TRP A 70 -30.09 -12.69 -27.18
C TRP A 70 -29.71 -12.73 -28.67
N SER A 71 -28.42 -12.57 -28.99
CA SER A 71 -27.93 -12.73 -30.37
C SER A 71 -27.50 -14.17 -30.64
N THR A 72 -27.57 -14.62 -31.89
CA THR A 72 -27.20 -15.97 -32.30
C THR A 72 -25.70 -16.27 -32.11
N ASP A 73 -24.85 -15.24 -32.23
CA ASP A 73 -23.39 -15.40 -32.17
C ASP A 73 -22.85 -15.26 -30.74
N THR A 74 -23.20 -14.17 -30.05
CA THR A 74 -22.73 -13.90 -28.68
C THR A 74 -23.81 -13.23 -27.84
N PRO A 75 -24.63 -14.02 -27.11
CA PRO A 75 -25.55 -13.49 -26.12
C PRO A 75 -24.80 -12.63 -25.08
N SER A 76 -25.30 -11.43 -24.79
CA SER A 76 -24.59 -10.48 -23.94
C SER A 76 -25.50 -9.56 -23.14
N LEU A 77 -24.96 -9.02 -22.05
CA LEU A 77 -25.54 -7.93 -21.27
C LEU A 77 -24.88 -6.61 -21.67
N ARG A 78 -25.66 -5.59 -22.01
CA ARG A 78 -25.16 -4.28 -22.41
C ARG A 78 -25.51 -3.20 -21.39
N PHE A 79 -24.51 -2.40 -21.04
CA PHE A 79 -24.62 -1.31 -20.09
C PHE A 79 -24.07 -0.03 -20.70
N THR A 80 -24.86 1.02 -20.70
CA THR A 80 -24.42 2.35 -21.12
C THR A 80 -24.08 3.17 -19.88
N ASP A 81 -22.87 3.73 -19.83
CA ASP A 81 -22.47 4.61 -18.73
C ASP A 81 -23.01 6.04 -18.91
N LYS A 82 -22.79 6.90 -17.91
CA LYS A 82 -23.23 8.32 -17.94
C LYS A 82 -22.54 9.17 -19.01
N ARG A 83 -21.50 8.63 -19.66
CA ARG A 83 -20.72 9.28 -20.71
C ARG A 83 -21.02 8.69 -22.09
N GLY A 84 -22.03 7.82 -22.20
CA GLY A 84 -22.44 7.18 -23.45
C GLY A 84 -21.53 6.04 -23.90
N LYS A 85 -20.55 5.62 -23.09
CA LYS A 85 -19.71 4.46 -23.42
C LYS A 85 -20.48 3.18 -23.10
N GLU A 86 -20.63 2.32 -24.11
CA GLU A 86 -21.22 1.00 -23.93
C GLU A 86 -20.18 -0.01 -23.41
N ARG A 87 -20.61 -0.82 -22.45
CA ARG A 87 -19.91 -2.01 -21.98
C ARG A 87 -20.76 -3.23 -22.31
N VAL A 88 -20.16 -4.18 -23.01
CA VAL A 88 -20.78 -5.45 -23.38
C VAL A 88 -20.15 -6.57 -22.54
N VAL A 89 -20.99 -7.37 -21.90
CA VAL A 89 -20.56 -8.52 -21.09
C VAL A 89 -21.15 -9.80 -21.69
N PRO A 90 -20.34 -10.67 -22.33
CA PRO A 90 -20.82 -11.93 -22.86
C PRO A 90 -21.41 -12.83 -21.76
N MET A 91 -22.45 -13.59 -22.11
CA MET A 91 -23.06 -14.58 -21.23
C MET A 91 -22.63 -15.98 -21.66
N ASN A 92 -22.11 -16.78 -20.74
CA ASN A 92 -21.88 -18.20 -20.99
C ASN A 92 -23.21 -18.98 -21.05
N PRO A 93 -23.23 -20.21 -21.59
CA PRO A 93 -24.47 -21.00 -21.70
C PRO A 93 -25.19 -21.18 -20.36
N GLU A 94 -24.46 -21.42 -19.27
CA GLU A 94 -25.04 -21.58 -17.93
C GLU A 94 -25.85 -20.34 -17.50
N VAL A 95 -25.32 -19.13 -17.68
CA VAL A 95 -26.04 -17.87 -17.39
C VAL A 95 -27.26 -17.73 -18.30
N GLN A 96 -27.14 -18.08 -19.58
CA GLN A 96 -28.24 -18.00 -20.53
C GLN A 96 -29.41 -18.88 -20.10
N ASP A 97 -29.14 -20.13 -19.72
CA ASP A 97 -30.15 -21.12 -19.34
C ASP A 97 -30.90 -20.69 -18.08
N VAL A 98 -30.18 -20.33 -17.01
CA VAL A 98 -30.82 -19.93 -15.74
C VAL A 98 -31.55 -18.59 -15.87
N LEU A 99 -31.06 -17.68 -16.72
CA LEU A 99 -31.71 -16.39 -16.96
C LEU A 99 -32.99 -16.59 -17.78
N ARG A 100 -32.98 -17.49 -18.77
CA ARG A 100 -34.17 -17.87 -19.54
C ARG A 100 -35.22 -18.55 -18.66
N GLU A 101 -34.82 -19.55 -17.87
CA GLU A 101 -35.69 -20.23 -16.89
C GLU A 101 -36.38 -19.22 -15.97
N TRP A 102 -35.63 -18.24 -15.48
CA TRP A 102 -36.19 -17.18 -14.64
C TRP A 102 -37.16 -16.27 -15.41
N LEU A 103 -36.78 -15.82 -16.60
CA LEU A 103 -37.61 -14.90 -17.39
C LEU A 103 -38.93 -15.55 -17.84
N GLU A 104 -38.93 -16.85 -18.08
CA GLU A 104 -40.12 -17.65 -18.43
C GLU A 104 -41.01 -17.94 -17.21
N SER A 105 -40.42 -18.15 -16.02
CA SER A 105 -41.17 -18.49 -14.80
C SER A 105 -41.54 -17.30 -13.91
N ARG A 106 -41.21 -16.06 -14.30
CA ARG A 106 -41.51 -14.87 -13.49
C ARG A 106 -43.01 -14.53 -13.50
N GLN A 107 -43.56 -14.29 -12.32
CA GLN A 107 -44.97 -13.89 -12.17
C GLN A 107 -45.26 -12.47 -12.68
N PHE A 108 -44.27 -11.57 -12.64
CA PHE A 108 -44.40 -10.18 -13.11
C PHE A 108 -43.72 -10.01 -14.47
N SER A 109 -44.34 -10.56 -15.52
CA SER A 109 -43.85 -10.47 -16.91
C SER A 109 -43.68 -9.02 -17.38
N ASP A 110 -44.54 -8.13 -16.91
CA ASP A 110 -44.59 -6.72 -17.37
C ASP A 110 -43.55 -5.84 -16.67
N SER A 111 -42.79 -6.40 -15.71
CA SER A 111 -41.71 -5.66 -15.07
C SER A 111 -40.58 -5.40 -16.07
N LYS A 112 -40.22 -4.11 -16.19
CA LYS A 112 -39.05 -3.68 -16.97
C LYS A 112 -37.72 -4.19 -16.43
N TYR A 113 -37.67 -4.57 -15.15
CA TYR A 113 -36.45 -5.05 -14.50
C TYR A 113 -36.34 -6.58 -14.61
N VAL A 114 -35.12 -7.06 -14.90
CA VAL A 114 -34.81 -8.49 -14.94
C VAL A 114 -35.00 -9.11 -13.57
N PHE A 115 -34.47 -8.47 -12.53
CA PHE A 115 -34.62 -8.92 -11.14
C PHE A 115 -35.60 -8.00 -10.40
N CYS A 116 -36.77 -8.55 -10.10
CA CYS A 116 -37.83 -7.84 -9.39
C CYS A 116 -38.10 -8.42 -7.99
N ASN A 117 -38.74 -7.63 -7.16
CA ASN A 117 -39.31 -8.08 -5.91
C ASN A 117 -40.55 -8.94 -6.21
N LEU A 118 -40.54 -10.19 -5.72
CA LEU A 118 -41.60 -11.18 -5.95
C LEU A 118 -42.96 -10.82 -5.33
N ARG A 119 -43.05 -9.71 -4.57
CA ARG A 119 -44.32 -9.26 -3.98
C ARG A 119 -45.03 -8.18 -4.79
N ASN A 120 -44.29 -7.37 -5.54
CA ASN A 120 -44.84 -6.15 -6.14
C ASN A 120 -44.26 -5.80 -7.52
N GLY A 121 -43.43 -6.67 -8.11
CA GLY A 121 -42.84 -6.46 -9.44
C GLY A 121 -41.84 -5.30 -9.54
N GLN A 122 -41.59 -4.56 -8.46
CA GLN A 122 -40.67 -3.42 -8.46
C GLN A 122 -39.21 -3.88 -8.47
N ARG A 123 -38.31 -2.93 -8.76
CA ARG A 123 -36.86 -3.14 -8.75
C ARG A 123 -36.39 -3.84 -7.47
N LEU A 124 -35.58 -4.89 -7.62
CA LEU A 124 -34.97 -5.56 -6.47
C LEU A 124 -34.07 -4.58 -5.69
N SER A 125 -34.31 -4.46 -4.39
CA SER A 125 -33.48 -3.59 -3.54
C SER A 125 -32.15 -4.27 -3.20
N ARG A 126 -31.09 -3.48 -3.01
CA ARG A 126 -29.79 -3.98 -2.53
C ARG A 126 -29.94 -4.75 -1.21
N LYS A 127 -30.76 -4.26 -0.29
CA LYS A 127 -31.03 -4.92 1.01
C LYS A 127 -31.62 -6.32 0.80
N THR A 128 -32.58 -6.46 -0.10
CA THR A 128 -33.21 -7.75 -0.43
C THR A 128 -32.20 -8.71 -1.05
N MET A 129 -31.37 -8.23 -1.97
CA MET A 129 -30.32 -9.04 -2.58
C MET A 129 -29.29 -9.55 -1.57
N TRP A 130 -28.87 -8.69 -0.62
CA TRP A 130 -27.98 -9.10 0.46
C TRP A 130 -28.63 -10.16 1.36
N ALA A 131 -29.94 -10.05 1.62
CA ALA A 131 -30.68 -11.06 2.38
C ALA A 131 -30.71 -12.41 1.64
N VAL A 132 -31.01 -12.41 0.33
CA VAL A 132 -30.97 -13.61 -0.52
C VAL A 132 -29.60 -14.28 -0.46
N MET A 133 -28.52 -13.51 -0.65
CA MET A 133 -27.14 -14.01 -0.60
C MET A 133 -26.80 -14.63 0.74
N LYS A 134 -27.20 -13.98 1.84
CA LYS A 134 -26.98 -14.49 3.20
C LYS A 134 -27.72 -15.81 3.42
N THR A 135 -28.98 -15.91 2.99
CA THR A 135 -29.77 -17.14 3.11
C THR A 135 -29.18 -18.28 2.29
N CYS A 136 -28.72 -18.01 1.07
CA CYS A 136 -28.08 -19.02 0.22
C CYS A 136 -26.76 -19.49 0.83
N ALA A 137 -25.92 -18.57 1.31
CA ALA A 137 -24.66 -18.90 1.98
C ALA A 137 -24.86 -19.77 3.23
N GLN A 138 -25.87 -19.46 4.05
CA GLN A 138 -26.23 -20.26 5.22
C GLN A 138 -26.61 -21.69 4.84
N ARG A 139 -27.41 -21.87 3.77
CA ARG A 139 -27.80 -23.19 3.27
C ARG A 139 -26.62 -23.97 2.69
N ALA A 140 -25.65 -23.27 2.09
CA ALA A 140 -24.43 -23.86 1.54
C ALA A 140 -23.36 -24.17 2.61
N GLY A 141 -23.59 -23.84 3.89
CA GLY A 141 -22.59 -23.98 4.94
C GLY A 141 -21.44 -22.96 4.86
N ILE A 142 -21.61 -21.88 4.10
CA ILE A 142 -20.56 -20.87 3.86
C ILE A 142 -20.71 -19.71 4.86
N ARG A 143 -19.61 -19.34 5.51
CA ARG A 143 -19.62 -18.38 6.62
C ARG A 143 -20.01 -16.96 6.21
N HIS A 144 -19.45 -16.46 5.10
CA HIS A 144 -19.68 -15.08 4.64
C HIS A 144 -19.65 -14.99 3.12
N VAL A 145 -20.80 -14.67 2.52
CA VAL A 145 -20.90 -14.33 1.10
C VAL A 145 -21.60 -12.99 0.96
N HIS A 146 -21.03 -12.13 0.13
CA HIS A 146 -21.67 -10.87 -0.25
C HIS A 146 -21.40 -10.60 -1.74
N PRO A 147 -22.20 -9.75 -2.39
CA PRO A 147 -22.13 -9.60 -3.84
C PRO A 147 -20.78 -9.16 -4.40
N HIS A 148 -20.01 -8.36 -3.64
CA HIS A 148 -18.66 -7.97 -4.04
C HIS A 148 -17.71 -9.17 -4.08
N MET A 149 -17.88 -10.19 -3.22
CA MET A 149 -17.08 -11.42 -3.28
C MET A 149 -17.35 -12.19 -4.56
N LEU A 150 -18.61 -12.35 -5.00
CA LEU A 150 -18.91 -13.04 -6.26
C LEU A 150 -18.26 -12.33 -7.45
N ARG A 151 -18.32 -11.00 -7.47
CA ARG A 151 -17.62 -10.20 -8.49
C ARG A 151 -16.09 -10.35 -8.40
N HIS A 152 -15.52 -10.44 -7.21
CA HIS A 152 -14.09 -10.70 -7.05
C HIS A 152 -13.72 -12.12 -7.51
N THR A 153 -14.55 -13.11 -7.24
CA THR A 153 -14.40 -14.48 -7.74
C THR A 153 -14.39 -14.52 -9.26
N PHE A 154 -15.31 -13.79 -9.93
CA PHE A 154 -15.28 -13.65 -11.39
C PHE A 154 -13.94 -13.11 -11.91
N GLY A 155 -13.47 -12.00 -11.35
CA GLY A 155 -12.19 -11.41 -11.77
C GLY A 155 -10.98 -12.31 -11.46
N THR A 156 -11.05 -13.11 -10.40
CA THR A 156 -9.99 -14.08 -10.03
C THR A 156 -10.01 -15.27 -10.96
N ASP A 157 -11.17 -15.85 -11.26
CA ASP A 157 -11.33 -16.98 -12.19
C ASP A 157 -10.88 -16.61 -13.62
N LEU A 158 -11.15 -15.38 -14.08
CA LEU A 158 -10.60 -14.91 -15.36
C LEU A 158 -9.07 -14.75 -15.31
N ALA A 159 -8.52 -14.26 -14.19
CA ALA A 159 -7.08 -14.12 -14.03
C ALA A 159 -6.37 -15.50 -13.97
N ASP A 160 -6.99 -16.48 -13.30
CA ASP A 160 -6.51 -17.87 -13.22
C ASP A 160 -6.53 -18.56 -14.60
N ARG A 161 -7.38 -18.10 -15.52
CA ARG A 161 -7.49 -18.59 -16.91
C ARG A 161 -6.69 -17.79 -17.93
N ASP A 162 -5.67 -17.05 -17.48
CA ASP A 162 -4.77 -16.26 -18.33
C ASP A 162 -5.45 -15.15 -19.16
N VAL A 163 -6.62 -14.64 -18.73
CA VAL A 163 -7.28 -13.54 -19.43
C VAL A 163 -6.52 -12.23 -19.16
N PRO A 164 -6.15 -11.45 -20.20
CA PRO A 164 -5.44 -10.19 -20.02
C PRO A 164 -6.19 -9.22 -19.09
N VAL A 165 -5.46 -8.52 -18.22
CA VAL A 165 -6.02 -7.65 -17.19
C VAL A 165 -6.88 -6.53 -17.80
N GLU A 166 -6.51 -6.06 -18.99
CA GLU A 166 -7.28 -5.07 -19.75
C GLU A 166 -8.66 -5.61 -20.12
N GLN A 167 -8.76 -6.87 -20.55
CA GLN A 167 -10.03 -7.52 -20.87
C GLN A 167 -10.86 -7.78 -19.60
N ILE A 168 -10.22 -8.20 -18.50
CA ILE A 168 -10.88 -8.32 -17.19
C ILE A 168 -11.47 -6.97 -16.75
N LYS A 169 -10.70 -5.88 -16.94
CA LYS A 169 -11.11 -4.52 -16.59
C LYS A 169 -12.29 -4.05 -17.44
N ASP A 170 -12.30 -4.35 -18.73
CA ASP A 170 -13.39 -4.01 -19.64
C ASP A 170 -14.67 -4.78 -19.28
N LEU A 171 -14.57 -6.09 -19.03
CA LEU A 171 -15.69 -6.92 -18.57
C LEU A 171 -16.26 -6.43 -17.23
N MET A 172 -15.40 -6.10 -16.28
CA MET A 172 -15.81 -5.60 -14.97
C MET A 172 -16.21 -4.11 -14.99
N GLY A 173 -15.82 -3.34 -16.01
CA GLY A 173 -16.21 -1.93 -16.20
C GLY A 173 -15.57 -0.95 -15.20
N HIS A 174 -14.29 -1.09 -14.86
CA HIS A 174 -13.58 -0.15 -13.97
C HIS A 174 -13.07 1.09 -14.71
N ALA A 175 -13.46 2.29 -14.27
CA ALA A 175 -13.04 3.57 -14.87
C ALA A 175 -11.66 4.08 -14.39
N SER A 176 -11.08 3.54 -13.30
CA SER A 176 -9.74 3.91 -12.81
C SER A 176 -8.88 2.67 -12.53
N ILE A 177 -7.57 2.81 -12.77
CA ILE A 177 -6.53 1.77 -12.64
C ILE A 177 -6.31 1.36 -11.17
N GLU A 178 -6.79 2.14 -10.20
CA GLU A 178 -6.58 1.92 -8.77
C GLU A 178 -7.28 0.68 -8.19
N THR A 179 -8.25 0.08 -8.90
CA THR A 179 -8.87 -1.21 -8.48
C THR A 179 -8.26 -2.44 -9.15
N ALA A 180 -7.37 -2.27 -10.15
CA ALA A 180 -6.72 -3.37 -10.87
C ALA A 180 -5.45 -3.87 -10.15
N SER A 181 -4.81 -3.02 -9.33
CA SER A 181 -3.62 -3.34 -8.55
C SER A 181 -3.81 -4.44 -7.50
N ILE A 182 -5.06 -4.84 -7.23
CA ILE A 182 -5.43 -5.89 -6.28
C ILE A 182 -5.29 -7.31 -6.91
N TYR A 183 -4.97 -7.42 -8.21
CA TYR A 183 -5.02 -8.66 -8.99
C TYR A 183 -3.67 -9.23 -9.48
N ILE A 184 -2.54 -8.88 -8.86
CA ILE A 184 -1.24 -9.44 -9.29
C ILE A 184 -0.82 -10.59 -8.39
N SER A 185 -1.17 -11.81 -8.78
CA SER A 185 -0.43 -13.03 -8.39
C SER A 185 -0.21 -13.90 -9.62
N VAL A 186 0.67 -13.43 -10.53
CA VAL A 186 1.10 -14.22 -11.70
C VAL A 186 2.21 -15.18 -11.27
N SER A 187 2.07 -16.47 -11.60
CA SER A 187 3.06 -17.51 -11.29
C SER A 187 4.35 -17.34 -12.11
N GLU A 188 5.49 -17.79 -11.57
CA GLU A 188 6.81 -17.66 -12.24
C GLU A 188 6.89 -18.44 -13.57
N GLU A 189 6.09 -19.50 -13.72
CA GLU A 189 5.97 -20.28 -14.95
C GLU A 189 5.33 -19.45 -16.09
N GLN A 190 4.30 -18.65 -15.77
CA GLN A 190 3.62 -17.76 -16.72
C GLN A 190 4.52 -16.63 -17.23
N LYS A 191 5.42 -16.10 -16.38
CA LYS A 191 6.40 -15.09 -16.80
C LYS A 191 7.38 -15.66 -17.83
N ARG A 192 7.78 -16.93 -17.66
CA ARG A 192 8.75 -17.61 -18.52
C ARG A 192 8.16 -17.96 -19.88
N GLN A 193 6.94 -18.49 -19.91
CA GLN A 193 6.26 -18.88 -21.16
C GLN A 193 5.80 -17.67 -22.00
N SER A 194 5.45 -16.57 -21.37
CA SER A 194 5.05 -15.34 -22.08
C SER A 194 6.22 -14.69 -22.81
N VAL A 195 7.44 -14.79 -22.25
CA VAL A 195 8.68 -14.32 -22.91
C VAL A 195 9.05 -15.24 -24.08
N ASP A 196 8.84 -16.54 -23.97
CA ASP A 196 9.14 -17.51 -25.04
C ASP A 196 8.23 -17.38 -26.27
N ARG A 197 6.98 -16.89 -26.11
CA ARG A 197 6.03 -16.70 -27.23
C ARG A 197 6.33 -15.48 -28.11
N ILE A 198 7.26 -14.61 -27.71
CA ILE A 198 7.59 -13.36 -28.42
C ILE A 198 8.65 -13.58 -29.52
N ASP A 199 9.40 -14.68 -29.53
CA ASP A 199 10.42 -14.96 -30.56
C ASP A 199 9.79 -15.49 -31.88
N ARG A 200 9.76 -14.64 -32.92
CA ARG A 200 9.15 -14.91 -34.25
C ARG A 200 10.07 -15.63 -35.26
N ARG A 201 11.11 -16.34 -34.82
CA ARG A 201 12.04 -17.06 -35.71
C ARG A 201 11.54 -18.45 -36.14
N SER A 202 11.72 -18.82 -37.42
CA SER A 202 11.29 -20.13 -37.97
C SER A 202 11.98 -21.32 -37.27
N ARG A 203 11.34 -22.50 -37.24
CA ARG A 203 11.86 -23.73 -36.58
C ARG A 203 13.29 -24.09 -37.01
N LEU A 204 13.62 -23.89 -38.29
CA LEU A 204 14.96 -24.14 -38.84
C LEU A 204 15.96 -23.06 -38.42
N SER A 205 15.55 -21.78 -38.38
CA SER A 205 16.41 -20.71 -37.87
C SER A 205 16.70 -20.86 -36.38
N ARG A 206 15.78 -21.44 -35.58
CA ARG A 206 16.00 -21.82 -34.17
C ARG A 206 17.04 -22.93 -34.00
N TRP A 207 17.07 -23.90 -34.90
CA TRP A 207 18.05 -24.98 -34.89
C TRP A 207 19.45 -24.47 -35.29
N TRP A 208 19.54 -23.63 -36.33
CA TRP A 208 20.79 -22.99 -36.76
C TRP A 208 21.33 -21.94 -35.77
N SER A 209 20.46 -21.15 -35.13
CA SER A 209 20.89 -20.18 -34.09
C SER A 209 21.28 -20.85 -32.77
N ARG A 210 20.77 -22.05 -32.48
CA ARG A 210 21.24 -22.91 -31.37
C ARG A 210 22.62 -23.50 -31.62
N GLN A 211 23.00 -23.79 -32.86
CA GLN A 211 24.36 -24.23 -33.20
C GLN A 211 25.36 -23.06 -33.36
N LYS A 212 24.91 -21.89 -33.83
CA LYS A 212 25.82 -20.79 -34.24
C LYS A 212 26.00 -19.64 -33.24
N ASN A 213 25.34 -19.66 -32.07
CA ASN A 213 25.58 -18.67 -31.01
C ASN A 213 25.86 -19.34 -29.66
N ARG A 214 27.06 -19.94 -29.55
CA ARG A 214 27.88 -19.83 -28.34
C ARG A 214 28.18 -18.34 -28.13
N ASN A 215 27.94 -17.83 -26.92
CA ASN A 215 28.17 -16.45 -26.44
C ASN A 215 26.96 -15.50 -26.44
N TYR A 216 25.86 -15.89 -25.81
CA TYR A 216 25.02 -14.89 -25.14
C TYR A 216 25.64 -14.59 -23.77
N ARG A 217 26.43 -13.51 -23.69
CA ARG A 217 26.72 -12.85 -22.40
C ARG A 217 25.37 -12.42 -21.85
N PHE A 218 24.94 -13.04 -20.76
CA PHE A 218 23.88 -12.50 -19.91
C PHE A 218 24.19 -11.02 -19.71
N PHE A 219 23.33 -10.11 -20.19
CA PHE A 219 23.23 -8.81 -19.57
C PHE A 219 22.68 -9.11 -18.17
N ALA A 220 23.62 -9.17 -17.23
CA ALA A 220 23.31 -9.14 -15.82
C ALA A 220 22.23 -8.08 -15.59
N ARG A 221 21.34 -8.32 -14.63
CA ARG A 221 20.75 -7.21 -13.88
C ARG A 221 21.90 -6.26 -13.56
N SER A 222 22.08 -5.21 -14.35
CA SER A 222 22.67 -4.00 -13.83
C SER A 222 21.57 -3.46 -12.91
N ARG A 223 21.47 -4.07 -11.72
CA ARG A 223 21.41 -3.31 -10.49
C ARG A 223 22.48 -2.26 -10.76
N VAL A 224 22.06 -1.06 -11.22
CA VAL A 224 22.95 0.09 -11.41
C VAL A 224 23.92 -0.03 -10.25
N GLU A 225 25.23 -0.13 -10.52
CA GLU A 225 26.22 -0.33 -9.47
C GLU A 225 26.03 0.79 -8.45
N MET A 226 25.17 0.55 -7.46
CA MET A 226 24.79 1.44 -6.37
C MET A 226 25.94 1.46 -5.35
N GLY A 227 27.17 1.31 -5.83
CA GLY A 227 28.41 1.55 -5.11
C GLY A 227 28.97 2.94 -5.40
N LYS A 228 28.43 3.68 -6.39
CA LYS A 228 28.85 5.05 -6.70
C LYS A 228 27.76 6.05 -6.32
N THR A 229 28.10 6.95 -5.41
CA THR A 229 27.33 8.17 -5.13
C THR A 229 27.27 9.05 -6.37
N VAL A 230 26.12 9.67 -6.60
CA VAL A 230 25.99 10.72 -7.63
C VAL A 230 25.92 12.06 -6.91
N GLY A 231 26.93 12.90 -7.12
CA GLY A 231 26.95 14.28 -6.60
C GLY A 231 27.10 14.39 -5.07
N ARG A 232 27.43 13.29 -4.38
CA ARG A 232 27.52 13.24 -2.89
C ARG A 232 28.89 12.86 -2.37
N ASP A 233 29.92 13.05 -3.18
CA ASP A 233 31.27 12.63 -2.85
C ASP A 233 31.86 13.46 -1.70
N LYS A 234 31.46 14.75 -1.60
CA LYS A 234 31.87 15.65 -0.51
C LYS A 234 31.29 15.20 0.83
N GLU A 235 29.99 14.97 0.88
CA GLU A 235 29.27 14.54 2.09
C GLU A 235 29.74 13.15 2.52
N LEU A 236 29.97 12.23 1.57
CA LEU A 236 30.52 10.91 1.88
C LEU A 236 31.96 11.00 2.41
N CYS A 237 32.78 11.89 1.86
CA CYS A 237 34.14 12.13 2.35
C CYS A 237 34.14 12.69 3.77
N LEU A 238 33.30 13.70 4.03
CA LEU A 238 33.15 14.29 5.37
C LEU A 238 32.66 13.25 6.37
N LEU A 239 31.70 12.41 5.98
CA LEU A 239 31.15 11.40 6.87
C LEU A 239 32.15 10.28 7.16
N LYS A 240 33.00 9.90 6.20
CA LYS A 240 34.12 8.97 6.43
C LYS A 240 35.22 9.57 7.31
N ASP A 241 35.49 10.88 7.18
CA ASP A 241 36.45 11.60 8.03
C ASP A 241 35.94 11.73 9.48
N ASN A 242 34.65 12.03 9.67
CA ASN A 242 34.04 12.03 11.00
C ASN A 242 34.07 10.63 11.63
N LEU A 243 33.80 9.60 10.83
CA LEU A 243 33.86 8.21 11.26
C LEU A 243 35.27 7.81 11.73
N SER A 244 36.32 8.19 11.00
CA SER A 244 37.70 7.87 11.39
C SER A 244 38.14 8.62 12.66
N LYS A 245 37.58 9.81 12.89
CA LYS A 245 37.79 10.61 14.09
C LYS A 245 36.91 10.21 15.28
N GLY A 246 35.94 9.29 15.07
CA GLY A 246 34.99 8.87 16.10
C GLY A 246 34.00 9.97 16.51
N ILE A 247 33.68 10.91 15.60
CA ILE A 247 32.77 12.03 15.84
C ILE A 247 31.32 11.59 15.57
N ASP A 248 30.44 11.84 16.54
CA ASP A 248 29.01 11.61 16.36
C ASP A 248 28.46 12.54 15.28
N THR A 249 27.74 11.97 14.30
CA THR A 249 27.32 12.72 13.11
C THR A 249 25.83 12.57 12.86
N LEU A 250 25.16 13.68 12.55
CA LEU A 250 23.77 13.73 12.10
C LEU A 250 23.68 14.09 10.62
N LEU A 251 23.01 13.22 9.86
CA LEU A 251 22.57 13.51 8.50
C LEU A 251 21.18 14.14 8.53
N LEU A 252 21.11 15.42 8.18
CA LEU A 252 19.88 16.21 8.12
C LEU A 252 19.41 16.39 6.68
N GLY A 253 18.10 16.58 6.48
CA GLY A 253 17.56 17.00 5.18
C GLY A 253 16.20 16.39 4.85
N PRO A 254 15.55 16.82 3.77
CA PRO A 254 14.22 16.34 3.38
C PRO A 254 14.13 14.81 3.17
N ILE A 255 12.90 14.28 3.16
CA ILE A 255 12.67 12.85 2.90
C ILE A 255 13.05 12.53 1.44
N GLY A 256 13.79 11.44 1.24
CA GLY A 256 14.15 10.95 -0.11
C GLY A 256 15.45 11.50 -0.69
N VAL A 257 16.14 12.42 -0.02
CA VAL A 257 17.42 13.00 -0.47
C VAL A 257 18.61 12.03 -0.52
N GLY A 258 18.44 10.78 -0.06
CA GLY A 258 19.46 9.74 -0.13
C GLY A 258 20.25 9.49 1.15
N LYS A 259 19.79 9.97 2.32
CA LYS A 259 20.46 9.74 3.62
C LYS A 259 20.76 8.26 3.90
N SER A 260 19.75 7.40 3.78
CA SER A 260 19.90 5.95 3.97
C SER A 260 20.90 5.31 3.00
N HIS A 261 20.99 5.84 1.77
CA HIS A 261 21.94 5.35 0.78
C HIS A 261 23.38 5.70 1.19
N LEU A 262 23.62 6.92 1.69
CA LEU A 262 24.93 7.33 2.20
C LEU A 262 25.35 6.48 3.40
N LEU A 263 24.43 6.21 4.33
CA LEU A 263 24.68 5.34 5.47
C LEU A 263 25.01 3.90 5.05
N ALA A 264 24.34 3.37 4.03
CA ALA A 264 24.59 2.03 3.51
C ALA A 264 25.97 1.88 2.83
N LEU A 265 26.56 2.97 2.35
CA LEU A 265 27.91 2.97 1.77
C LEU A 265 29.02 3.01 2.83
N LEU A 266 28.67 3.18 4.10
CA LEU A 266 29.60 3.11 5.21
C LEU A 266 29.88 1.64 5.54
N ASN A 267 30.84 1.08 4.84
CA ASN A 267 31.43 -0.20 5.21
C ASN A 267 32.43 0.01 6.34
N ALA A 268 31.94 0.09 7.59
CA ALA A 268 32.80 -0.02 8.77
C ALA A 268 32.71 -1.45 9.31
N GLU A 269 33.86 -2.10 9.53
CA GLU A 269 33.93 -3.48 10.04
C GLU A 269 33.20 -3.63 11.39
N ASN A 270 33.21 -2.58 12.21
CA ASN A 270 32.55 -2.51 13.52
C ASN A 270 31.24 -1.69 13.50
N ALA A 271 30.58 -1.54 12.35
CA ALA A 271 29.25 -0.93 12.31
C ALA A 271 28.17 -1.88 12.85
N LEU A 272 27.28 -1.32 13.66
CA LEU A 272 26.00 -1.89 14.07
C LEU A 272 24.90 -1.08 13.40
N VAL A 273 24.24 -1.66 12.40
CA VAL A 273 23.19 -0.98 11.64
C VAL A 273 21.82 -1.27 12.26
N VAL A 274 21.13 -0.22 12.68
CA VAL A 274 19.79 -0.28 13.26
C VAL A 274 18.85 0.60 12.45
N LYS A 275 17.67 0.08 12.08
CA LYS A 275 16.70 0.85 11.30
C LYS A 275 16.13 2.03 12.08
N THR A 276 15.75 1.83 13.33
CA THR A 276 15.20 2.89 14.20
C THR A 276 15.48 2.60 15.68
N LEU A 277 15.54 3.67 16.47
CA LEU A 277 15.65 3.60 17.94
C LEU A 277 14.30 3.59 18.67
N SER A 278 13.18 3.60 17.94
CA SER A 278 11.82 3.57 18.51
C SER A 278 11.09 2.27 18.12
N PRO A 279 10.56 1.48 19.08
CA PRO A 279 10.59 1.65 20.53
C PRO A 279 11.95 1.32 21.17
N ALA A 280 12.40 2.13 22.14
CA ALA A 280 13.73 2.03 22.77
C ALA A 280 14.13 0.62 23.26
N LYS A 281 13.18 -0.14 23.85
CA LYS A 281 13.43 -1.50 24.34
C LYS A 281 13.74 -2.47 23.19
N GLU A 282 13.00 -2.38 22.10
CA GLU A 282 13.18 -3.27 20.94
C GLU A 282 14.49 -2.96 20.21
N SER A 283 14.84 -1.68 20.13
CA SER A 283 16.11 -1.24 19.55
C SER A 283 17.31 -1.71 20.37
N LEU A 284 17.26 -1.65 21.70
CA LEU A 284 18.30 -2.24 22.57
C LEU A 284 18.45 -3.76 22.37
N ILE A 285 17.33 -4.48 22.22
CA ILE A 285 17.35 -5.93 21.92
C ILE A 285 18.01 -6.19 20.56
N ASN A 286 17.72 -5.37 19.55
CA ASN A 286 18.33 -5.49 18.23
C ASN A 286 19.84 -5.19 18.28
N ILE A 287 20.27 -4.17 19.02
CA ILE A 287 21.69 -3.86 19.24
C ILE A 287 22.38 -5.04 19.94
N ALA A 288 21.79 -5.57 21.02
CA ALA A 288 22.32 -6.74 21.73
C ALA A 288 22.43 -7.97 20.82
N ARG A 289 21.47 -8.17 19.90
CA ARG A 289 21.51 -9.25 18.90
C ARG A 289 22.68 -9.08 17.92
N GLU A 290 22.93 -7.87 17.43
CA GLU A 290 24.05 -7.63 16.52
C GLU A 290 25.40 -7.76 17.25
N LEU A 291 25.51 -7.32 18.50
CA LEU A 291 26.69 -7.57 19.34
C LEU A 291 26.94 -9.05 19.62
N HIS A 292 25.88 -9.84 19.81
CA HIS A 292 25.96 -11.28 19.93
C HIS A 292 26.51 -11.93 18.66
N LYS A 293 26.03 -11.53 17.47
CA LYS A 293 26.56 -12.03 16.19
C LYS A 293 28.05 -11.74 16.01
N LYS A 294 28.52 -10.61 16.56
CA LYS A 294 29.94 -10.22 16.57
C LYS A 294 30.74 -10.85 17.73
N GLY A 295 30.15 -11.75 18.51
CA GLY A 295 30.84 -12.50 19.57
C GLY A 295 31.16 -11.70 20.84
N ARG A 296 30.66 -10.47 20.99
CA ARG A 296 30.89 -9.63 22.19
C ARG A 296 29.88 -9.86 23.30
N LEU A 297 28.69 -10.33 22.94
CA LEU A 297 27.62 -10.64 23.89
C LEU A 297 27.46 -12.17 23.93
N CYS A 298 28.20 -12.84 24.82
CA CYS A 298 28.19 -14.30 24.98
C CYS A 298 27.03 -14.78 25.88
N PRO A 299 26.17 -15.64 25.33
CA PRO A 299 25.86 -16.96 25.87
C PRO A 299 26.37 -18.03 24.89
N ASP A 300 26.62 -19.25 25.37
CA ASP A 300 27.04 -20.37 24.52
C ASP A 300 26.09 -20.61 23.32
N GLY A 301 26.47 -20.12 22.14
CA GLY A 301 25.88 -20.45 20.84
C GLY A 301 24.66 -19.62 20.37
N PRO A 302 24.41 -19.57 19.04
CA PRO A 302 23.35 -18.78 18.42
C PRO A 302 21.91 -19.17 18.83
N ASP A 303 21.69 -20.39 19.31
CA ASP A 303 20.36 -20.89 19.70
C ASP A 303 19.83 -20.28 21.02
N LYS A 304 20.67 -19.61 21.83
CA LYS A 304 20.28 -19.11 23.17
C LYS A 304 19.94 -17.61 23.25
N PHE A 305 20.02 -16.82 22.17
CA PHE A 305 19.55 -15.42 22.22
C PHE A 305 18.04 -15.34 22.53
N GLU A 306 17.23 -16.26 22.01
CA GLU A 306 15.80 -16.36 22.37
C GLU A 306 15.62 -16.80 23.84
N THR A 307 16.58 -17.51 24.43
CA THR A 307 16.60 -17.84 25.86
C THR A 307 16.89 -16.61 26.72
N ILE A 308 17.88 -15.78 26.34
CA ILE A 308 18.13 -14.48 26.98
C ILE A 308 16.90 -13.58 26.86
N LYS A 309 16.31 -13.48 25.67
CA LYS A 309 15.11 -12.68 25.44
C LYS A 309 13.94 -13.16 26.30
N LYS A 310 13.76 -14.48 26.48
CA LYS A 310 12.75 -15.09 27.38
C LYS A 310 13.05 -14.84 28.86
N GLN A 311 14.30 -15.01 29.30
CA GLN A 311 14.75 -14.75 30.68
C GLN A 311 14.64 -13.25 31.04
N HIS A 312 14.93 -12.37 30.09
CA HIS A 312 14.95 -10.91 30.26
C HIS A 312 13.69 -10.20 29.76
N THR A 313 12.59 -10.93 29.51
CA THR A 313 11.29 -10.32 29.14
C THR A 313 10.81 -9.32 30.21
N ARG A 314 11.16 -9.59 31.48
CA ARG A 314 10.85 -8.78 32.67
C ARG A 314 11.83 -7.63 32.94
N THR A 315 12.95 -7.56 32.22
CA THR A 315 13.98 -6.55 32.49
C THR A 315 13.55 -5.18 31.96
N THR A 316 13.83 -4.16 32.74
CA THR A 316 13.56 -2.75 32.41
C THR A 316 14.48 -2.29 31.28
N ILE A 317 14.14 -1.18 30.63
CA ILE A 317 14.99 -0.53 29.60
C ILE A 317 16.41 -0.29 30.15
N GLN A 318 16.50 0.04 31.45
CA GLN A 318 17.76 0.25 32.14
C GLN A 318 18.66 -1.00 32.13
N GLY A 319 18.13 -2.16 32.51
CA GLY A 319 18.94 -3.39 32.55
C GLY A 319 19.43 -3.85 31.17
N TRP A 320 18.65 -3.63 30.11
CA TRP A 320 19.13 -3.86 28.74
C TRP A 320 20.21 -2.84 28.32
N THR A 321 20.09 -1.59 28.76
CA THR A 321 21.09 -0.56 28.50
C THR A 321 22.41 -0.90 29.18
N ASP A 322 22.37 -1.30 30.45
CA ASP A 322 23.57 -1.63 31.23
C ASP A 322 24.27 -2.88 30.68
N MET A 323 23.51 -3.87 30.18
CA MET A 323 24.06 -5.04 29.51
C MET A 323 24.80 -4.68 28.21
N VAL A 324 24.16 -3.89 27.35
CA VAL A 324 24.77 -3.45 26.08
C VAL A 324 26.02 -2.61 26.36
N LEU A 325 25.91 -1.63 27.26
CA LEU A 325 27.05 -0.79 27.63
C LEU A 325 28.15 -1.60 28.31
N GLY A 326 27.84 -2.59 29.14
CA GLY A 326 28.84 -3.44 29.80
C GLY A 326 29.64 -4.31 28.85
N SER A 327 29.06 -4.68 27.70
CA SER A 327 29.67 -5.57 26.70
C SER A 327 30.58 -4.87 25.68
N VAL A 328 30.70 -3.55 25.74
CA VAL A 328 31.36 -2.74 24.70
C VAL A 328 32.37 -1.78 25.32
N GLU A 329 33.55 -1.67 24.70
CA GLU A 329 34.54 -0.65 25.03
C GLU A 329 34.24 0.69 24.34
N LYS A 330 34.81 1.78 24.84
CA LYS A 330 34.53 3.12 24.32
C LYS A 330 35.03 3.26 22.87
N ASN A 331 34.15 3.71 21.99
CA ASN A 331 34.38 3.93 20.55
C ASN A 331 34.79 2.67 19.77
N GLU A 332 34.53 1.49 20.34
CA GLU A 332 34.82 0.22 19.67
C GLU A 332 33.86 -0.04 18.49
N PHE A 333 32.58 0.31 18.69
CA PHE A 333 31.52 0.10 17.73
C PHE A 333 30.89 1.42 17.27
N VAL A 334 30.51 1.44 16.01
CA VAL A 334 29.81 2.56 15.37
C VAL A 334 28.34 2.17 15.25
N LEU A 335 27.46 2.94 15.88
CA LEU A 335 26.02 2.73 15.78
C LEU A 335 25.46 3.57 14.63
N ILE A 336 25.08 2.90 13.54
CA ILE A 336 24.45 3.54 12.38
C ILE A 336 22.93 3.42 12.52
N VAL A 337 22.24 4.55 12.64
CA VAL A 337 20.78 4.62 12.77
C VAL A 337 20.17 5.24 11.52
N ASP A 338 19.40 4.43 10.78
CA ASP A 338 18.86 4.81 9.47
C ASP A 338 17.73 5.84 9.56
N ASP A 339 16.86 5.73 10.56
CA ASP A 339 15.77 6.69 10.77
C ASP A 339 15.48 6.95 12.25
N LEU A 340 15.63 8.21 12.63
CA LEU A 340 15.32 8.76 13.95
C LEU A 340 14.13 9.74 13.97
N ALA A 341 13.24 9.70 12.98
CA ALA A 341 12.07 10.59 12.93
C ALA A 341 11.14 10.45 14.15
N ASP A 342 10.97 9.25 14.69
CA ASP A 342 10.09 8.95 15.83
C ASP A 342 10.78 9.18 17.19
N MET A 343 11.20 10.42 17.43
CA MET A 343 11.81 10.82 18.71
C MET A 343 10.81 10.85 19.86
N THR A 344 11.18 10.20 20.97
CA THR A 344 10.49 10.27 22.26
C THR A 344 11.49 10.60 23.37
N ALA A 345 11.03 11.06 24.54
CA ALA A 345 11.91 11.39 25.66
C ALA A 345 12.73 10.18 26.17
N SER A 346 12.22 8.95 26.01
CA SER A 346 12.97 7.72 26.30
C SER A 346 14.09 7.47 25.30
N VAL A 347 13.88 7.76 24.01
CA VAL A 347 14.90 7.61 22.97
C VAL A 347 16.00 8.66 23.14
N GLY A 348 15.66 9.92 23.45
CA GLY A 348 16.68 10.94 23.75
C GLY A 348 17.62 10.53 24.90
N ARG A 349 17.07 10.05 26.01
CA ARG A 349 17.87 9.52 27.13
C ARG A 349 18.69 8.28 26.77
N LEU A 350 18.22 7.47 25.83
CA LEU A 350 18.96 6.31 25.34
C LEU A 350 20.16 6.76 24.49
N ILE A 351 19.97 7.75 23.61
CA ILE A 351 21.05 8.33 22.80
C ILE A 351 22.14 8.92 23.70
N ASP A 352 21.77 9.69 24.74
CA ASP A 352 22.72 10.25 25.70
C ASP A 352 23.60 9.17 26.35
N LYS A 353 23.01 8.00 26.65
CA LYS A 353 23.72 6.87 27.26
C LYS A 353 24.60 6.13 26.26
N LEU A 354 24.11 5.93 25.03
CA LEU A 354 24.84 5.24 23.98
C LEU A 354 26.04 6.06 23.48
N ASN A 355 25.91 7.38 23.35
CA ASN A 355 26.97 8.30 22.91
C ASN A 355 28.24 8.17 23.79
N ASN A 356 28.11 7.85 25.08
CA ASN A 356 29.27 7.66 25.95
C ASN A 356 30.19 6.49 25.54
N LYS A 357 29.68 5.51 24.80
CA LYS A 357 30.43 4.29 24.41
C LYS A 357 30.46 4.01 22.91
N PHE A 358 29.44 4.44 22.15
CA PHE A 358 29.34 4.24 20.72
C PHE A 358 29.53 5.57 20.00
N THR A 359 30.24 5.55 18.87
CA THR A 359 30.14 6.63 17.89
C THR A 359 28.83 6.47 17.15
N ILE A 360 27.96 7.48 17.20
CA ILE A 360 26.61 7.42 16.63
C ILE A 360 26.58 8.20 15.31
N ILE A 361 26.16 7.52 14.24
CA ILE A 361 25.85 8.16 12.96
C ILE A 361 24.37 7.95 12.69
N ALA A 362 23.60 9.02 12.61
CA ALA A 362 22.15 8.95 12.54
C ALA A 362 21.59 9.82 11.42
N ALA A 363 20.55 9.35 10.73
CA ALA A 363 19.80 10.15 9.78
C ALA A 363 18.43 10.57 10.34
N LEU A 364 18.09 11.83 10.13
CA LEU A 364 16.80 12.40 10.54
C LEU A 364 16.38 13.52 9.58
N PRO A 365 15.07 13.76 9.38
CA PRO A 365 14.63 14.81 8.48
C PRO A 365 15.03 16.21 8.97
N GLU A 366 14.74 16.47 10.24
CA GLU A 366 15.02 17.73 10.95
C GLU A 366 15.05 17.43 12.47
N VAL A 367 15.86 18.18 13.22
CA VAL A 367 15.88 18.09 14.68
C VAL A 367 14.76 18.94 15.27
N ARG A 368 13.77 18.32 15.92
CA ARG A 368 12.72 19.05 16.63
C ARG A 368 13.29 19.73 17.88
N LYS A 369 12.98 21.02 18.10
CA LYS A 369 13.44 21.84 19.24
C LYS A 369 13.45 21.15 20.62
N PRO A 370 12.43 20.36 21.02
CA PRO A 370 12.43 19.72 22.34
C PRO A 370 13.57 18.71 22.58
N TYR A 371 14.17 18.18 21.51
CA TYR A 371 15.18 17.13 21.56
C TYR A 371 16.58 17.59 21.14
N GLU A 372 16.74 18.87 20.75
CA GLU A 372 18.00 19.42 20.27
C GLU A 372 19.15 19.29 21.28
N LYS A 373 18.82 19.38 22.58
CA LYS A 373 19.75 19.17 23.69
C LYS A 373 20.42 17.79 23.72
N HIS A 374 19.91 16.78 23.01
CA HIS A 374 20.51 15.45 22.95
C HIS A 374 21.56 15.34 21.83
N PHE A 375 21.58 16.33 20.93
CA PHE A 375 22.39 16.32 19.71
C PHE A 375 23.38 17.48 19.64
N TRP A 376 23.57 18.23 20.72
CA TRP A 376 24.43 19.42 20.74
C TRP A 376 25.91 19.14 20.45
N LYS A 377 26.38 17.92 20.70
CA LYS A 377 27.76 17.48 20.40
C LYS A 377 27.92 16.88 19.01
N PHE A 378 26.82 16.63 18.29
CA PHE A 378 26.88 15.94 17.02
C PHE A 378 27.25 16.93 15.93
N ASP A 379 28.17 16.53 15.06
CA ASP A 379 28.43 17.24 13.82
C ASP A 379 27.21 17.11 12.89
N ARG A 380 26.87 18.19 12.17
CA ARG A 380 25.66 18.27 11.36
C ARG A 380 26.04 18.33 9.89
N ILE A 381 25.63 17.32 9.14
CA ILE A 381 25.77 17.28 7.69
C ILE A 381 24.40 17.45 7.07
N GLU A 382 24.15 18.61 6.46
CA GLU A 382 22.91 18.92 5.77
C GLU A 382 22.96 18.39 4.34
N ILE A 383 21.94 17.61 3.96
CA ILE A 383 21.80 17.00 2.65
C ILE A 383 20.60 17.64 1.96
N GLU A 384 20.90 18.49 0.98
CA GLU A 384 19.90 19.15 0.16
C GLU A 384 19.38 18.24 -0.96
N HIS A 385 18.60 18.78 -1.90
CA HIS A 385 18.30 18.07 -3.15
C HIS A 385 19.54 18.05 -4.07
N LEU A 386 19.60 17.12 -5.03
CA LEU A 386 20.71 17.10 -5.99
C LEU A 386 20.67 18.36 -6.86
N CYS A 387 21.85 18.91 -7.17
CA CYS A 387 21.95 19.97 -8.16
C CYS A 387 21.48 19.45 -9.54
N THR A 388 21.10 20.36 -10.44
CA THR A 388 20.56 19.97 -11.76
C THR A 388 21.52 19.07 -12.54
N ALA A 389 22.83 19.30 -12.46
CA ALA A 389 23.82 18.49 -13.17
C ALA A 389 23.88 17.05 -12.62
N ASP A 390 23.90 16.88 -11.31
CA ASP A 390 23.94 15.58 -10.65
C ASP A 390 22.61 14.82 -10.78
N ALA A 391 21.49 15.55 -10.70
CA ALA A 391 20.17 14.99 -10.95
C ALA A 391 20.06 14.45 -12.39
N LYS A 392 20.54 15.19 -13.41
CA LYS A 392 20.61 14.68 -14.80
C LYS A 392 21.50 13.45 -14.91
N LYS A 393 22.66 13.46 -14.25
CA LYS A 393 23.57 12.30 -14.21
C LYS A 393 22.89 11.08 -13.61
N LEU A 394 22.15 11.25 -12.50
CA LEU A 394 21.36 10.18 -11.88
C LEU A 394 20.25 9.68 -12.81
N ILE A 395 19.49 10.59 -13.45
CA ILE A 395 18.45 10.24 -14.42
C ILE A 395 19.05 9.38 -15.54
N ARG A 396 20.17 9.80 -16.13
CA ARG A 396 20.87 9.05 -17.19
C ARG A 396 21.32 7.67 -16.73
N GLN A 397 21.86 7.55 -15.52
CA GLN A 397 22.26 6.27 -14.94
C GLN A 397 21.07 5.35 -14.69
N CYS A 398 19.96 5.88 -14.15
CA CYS A 398 18.73 5.13 -13.91
C CYS A 398 18.05 4.72 -15.23
N ALA A 399 18.12 5.57 -16.25
CA ALA A 399 17.56 5.36 -17.58
C ALA A 399 18.49 4.53 -18.51
N ALA A 400 19.69 4.16 -18.05
CA ALA A 400 20.61 3.34 -18.83
C ALA A 400 19.96 1.99 -19.17
N GLY A 401 19.88 1.72 -20.48
CA GLY A 401 19.24 0.50 -21.02
C GLY A 401 17.73 0.59 -21.20
N ALA A 402 17.13 1.78 -21.12
CA ALA A 402 15.74 2.04 -21.51
C ALA A 402 15.67 2.59 -22.95
N ASP A 403 14.68 2.16 -23.74
CA ASP A 403 14.44 2.72 -25.08
C ASP A 403 13.63 4.01 -24.94
N ILE A 404 14.32 5.16 -25.01
CA ILE A 404 13.75 6.49 -24.79
C ILE A 404 13.82 7.30 -26.09
N GLU A 405 12.65 7.69 -26.61
CA GLU A 405 12.55 8.49 -27.83
C GLU A 405 13.17 9.88 -27.68
N ASP A 406 12.95 10.53 -26.53
CA ASP A 406 13.38 11.90 -26.26
C ASP A 406 13.99 12.02 -24.86
N TYR A 407 15.30 11.81 -24.79
CA TYR A 407 16.06 11.90 -23.54
C TYR A 407 16.02 13.32 -22.93
N ALA A 408 16.04 14.36 -23.76
CA ALA A 408 16.05 15.74 -23.30
C ALA A 408 14.71 16.14 -22.66
N LEU A 409 13.60 15.74 -23.28
CA LEU A 409 12.25 15.92 -22.72
C LEU A 409 12.10 15.13 -21.42
N THR A 410 12.57 13.89 -21.40
CA THR A 410 12.50 13.01 -20.22
C THR A 410 13.29 13.61 -19.06
N GLU A 411 14.55 14.03 -19.28
CA GLU A 411 15.37 14.70 -18.27
C GLU A 411 14.67 15.93 -17.68
N THR A 412 14.15 16.79 -18.55
CA THR A 412 13.49 18.04 -18.15
C THR A 412 12.25 17.77 -17.32
N ARG A 413 11.41 16.82 -17.74
CA ARG A 413 10.17 16.45 -17.04
C ARG A 413 10.47 15.82 -15.69
N VAL A 414 11.40 14.86 -15.64
CA VAL A 414 11.78 14.19 -14.39
C VAL A 414 12.36 15.21 -13.40
N LEU A 415 13.21 16.13 -13.87
CA LEU A 415 13.75 17.22 -13.05
C LEU A 415 12.65 18.14 -12.49
N GLN A 416 11.72 18.59 -13.34
CA GLN A 416 10.62 19.47 -12.93
C GLN A 416 9.75 18.82 -11.85
N GLN A 417 9.51 17.51 -11.94
CA GLN A 417 8.64 16.80 -11.00
C GLN A 417 9.36 16.38 -9.72
N SER A 418 10.61 15.94 -9.83
CA SER A 418 11.39 15.47 -8.68
C SER A 418 12.04 16.61 -7.89
N VAL A 419 12.23 17.78 -8.51
CA VAL A 419 12.97 18.92 -7.93
C VAL A 419 14.35 18.47 -7.42
N GLY A 420 14.99 17.52 -8.11
CA GLY A 420 16.29 16.99 -7.72
C GLY A 420 16.28 15.98 -6.57
N ASN A 421 15.11 15.50 -6.13
CA ASN A 421 15.00 14.44 -5.12
C ASN A 421 15.38 13.07 -5.71
N PRO A 422 16.47 12.41 -5.25
CA PRO A 422 16.94 11.13 -5.80
C PRO A 422 15.91 10.01 -5.75
N ARG A 423 15.19 9.86 -4.63
CA ARG A 423 14.16 8.82 -4.49
C ARG A 423 13.06 9.03 -5.53
N ALA A 424 12.67 10.28 -5.72
CA ALA A 424 11.66 10.68 -6.69
C ALA A 424 12.18 10.42 -8.13
N ILE A 425 13.40 10.84 -8.47
CA ILE A 425 14.04 10.54 -9.75
C ILE A 425 14.01 9.04 -10.06
N ILE A 426 14.45 8.20 -9.12
CA ILE A 426 14.48 6.75 -9.29
C ILE A 426 13.06 6.20 -9.54
N GLU A 427 12.07 6.63 -8.74
CA GLU A 427 10.68 6.18 -8.87
C GLU A 427 10.06 6.55 -10.22
N ILE A 428 10.23 7.79 -10.70
CA ILE A 428 9.75 8.20 -12.03
C ILE A 428 10.42 7.38 -13.13
N VAL A 429 11.74 7.26 -13.08
CA VAL A 429 12.49 6.60 -14.15
C VAL A 429 12.18 5.10 -14.16
N GLU A 430 12.07 4.45 -13.01
CA GLU A 430 11.62 3.05 -12.92
C GLU A 430 10.20 2.85 -13.45
N ARG A 431 9.31 3.82 -13.23
CA ARG A 431 7.96 3.78 -13.80
C ARG A 431 7.98 3.89 -15.32
N LEU A 432 8.77 4.82 -15.87
CA LEU A 432 8.95 4.96 -17.31
C LEU A 432 9.58 3.72 -17.94
N ARG A 433 10.56 3.09 -17.26
CA ARG A 433 11.22 1.85 -17.72
C ARG A 433 10.31 0.63 -17.84
N LYS A 434 9.15 0.64 -17.18
CA LYS A 434 8.17 -0.46 -17.30
C LYS A 434 7.38 -0.37 -18.61
N GLU A 435 7.48 0.73 -19.34
CA GLU A 435 6.88 0.87 -20.65
C GLU A 435 7.82 0.33 -21.75
N PRO A 436 7.29 -0.38 -22.75
CA PRO A 436 8.09 -1.02 -23.79
C PRO A 436 8.85 -0.03 -24.69
N ALA A 437 8.38 1.23 -24.78
CA ALA A 437 9.10 2.36 -25.35
C ALA A 437 8.63 3.64 -24.64
N VAL A 438 9.55 4.48 -24.17
CA VAL A 438 9.21 5.73 -23.49
C VAL A 438 8.84 6.78 -24.53
N THR A 439 7.56 6.82 -24.88
CA THR A 439 7.00 7.75 -25.87
C THR A 439 6.82 9.15 -25.28
N ARG A 440 6.81 10.19 -26.14
CA ARG A 440 6.54 11.58 -25.70
C ARG A 440 5.23 11.75 -24.91
N SER A 441 4.20 10.97 -25.21
CA SER A 441 2.93 10.97 -24.47
C SER A 441 3.08 10.42 -23.05
N ALA A 442 3.83 9.33 -22.89
CA ALA A 442 4.07 8.72 -21.59
C ALA A 442 4.80 9.68 -20.64
N VAL A 443 5.85 10.35 -21.12
CA VAL A 443 6.59 11.37 -20.37
C VAL A 443 5.68 12.52 -19.94
N ARG A 444 4.66 12.86 -20.72
CA ARG A 444 3.71 13.93 -20.40
C ARG A 444 2.78 13.55 -19.25
N ASP A 445 2.41 12.29 -19.12
CA ASP A 445 1.42 11.81 -18.14
C ASP A 445 2.03 11.32 -16.82
N VAL A 446 3.35 11.13 -16.74
CA VAL A 446 4.00 10.82 -15.47
C VAL A 446 3.82 11.99 -14.50
N SER A 447 3.45 11.69 -13.25
CA SER A 447 3.41 12.63 -12.13
C SER A 447 3.84 11.91 -10.86
N HIS A 448 4.54 12.62 -9.98
CA HIS A 448 4.93 12.11 -8.67
C HIS A 448 3.73 12.03 -7.73
N THR A 449 3.44 10.83 -7.24
CA THR A 449 2.40 10.56 -6.22
C THR A 449 2.73 11.11 -4.81
N GLY A 450 3.90 11.72 -4.62
CA GLY A 450 4.42 12.13 -3.32
C GLY A 450 4.22 13.61 -2.93
N ALA A 451 3.76 14.48 -3.82
CA ALA A 451 3.63 15.92 -3.56
C ALA A 451 2.20 16.41 -3.75
N ARG A 452 1.24 15.83 -3.02
CA ARG A 452 0.01 16.58 -2.75
C ARG A 452 0.28 17.47 -1.55
N ASP A 453 0.36 18.77 -1.77
CA ASP A 453 0.29 19.77 -0.70
C ASP A 453 -0.93 19.44 0.15
N GLN A 454 -0.69 18.93 1.36
CA GLN A 454 -1.75 18.72 2.31
C GLN A 454 -2.18 20.10 2.81
N ILE A 455 -3.26 20.63 2.24
CA ILE A 455 -3.87 21.86 2.73
C ILE A 455 -4.25 21.62 4.20
N ASP A 456 -3.57 22.31 5.11
CA ASP A 456 -3.86 22.22 6.54
C ASP A 456 -5.15 22.99 6.86
N LEU A 457 -6.28 22.29 6.73
CA LEU A 457 -7.61 22.82 7.05
C LEU A 457 -7.85 22.99 8.56
N THR A 458 -6.85 22.76 9.42
CA THR A 458 -7.00 22.86 10.89
C THR A 458 -7.50 24.25 11.30
N PHE A 459 -6.98 25.31 10.67
CA PHE A 459 -7.41 26.69 10.96
C PHE A 459 -8.89 26.91 10.60
N ALA A 460 -9.32 26.49 9.41
CA ALA A 460 -10.71 26.62 8.97
C ALA A 460 -11.68 25.84 9.88
N VAL A 461 -11.30 24.64 10.31
CA VAL A 461 -12.12 23.82 11.22
C VAL A 461 -12.25 24.46 12.61
N VAL A 462 -11.18 25.08 13.13
CA VAL A 462 -11.23 25.82 14.41
C VAL A 462 -12.15 27.03 14.32
N LEU A 463 -12.10 27.76 13.21
CA LEU A 463 -12.95 28.93 12.95
C LEU A 463 -14.45 28.56 12.88
N ILE A 464 -14.77 27.45 12.20
CA ILE A 464 -16.15 26.93 12.14
C ILE A 464 -16.64 26.49 13.52
N LEU A 465 -15.79 25.84 14.33
CA LEU A 465 -16.14 25.46 15.70
C LEU A 465 -16.43 26.67 16.59
N LEU A 466 -15.60 27.72 16.50
CA LEU A 466 -15.82 28.99 17.23
C LEU A 466 -17.14 29.65 16.83
N ALA A 467 -17.46 29.69 15.53
CA ALA A 467 -18.72 30.24 15.03
C ALA A 467 -19.94 29.48 15.57
N VAL A 468 -19.88 28.15 15.63
CA VAL A 468 -20.98 27.33 16.17
C VAL A 468 -21.15 27.54 17.68
N VAL A 469 -20.06 27.68 18.43
CA VAL A 469 -20.12 27.99 19.88
C VAL A 469 -20.71 29.38 20.12
N ALA A 470 -20.30 30.38 19.32
CA ALA A 470 -20.84 31.74 19.41
C ALA A 470 -22.34 31.76 19.07
N ALA A 471 -22.76 31.09 17.99
CA ALA A 471 -24.17 30.95 17.64
C ALA A 471 -24.99 30.30 18.76
N ARG A 472 -24.44 29.28 19.42
CA ARG A 472 -25.08 28.62 20.56
C ARG A 472 -25.26 29.55 21.76
N PHE A 473 -24.28 30.41 22.03
CA PHE A 473 -24.37 31.42 23.10
C PHE A 473 -25.44 32.47 22.77
N PHE A 474 -25.47 32.96 21.53
CA PHE A 474 -26.45 33.94 21.06
C PHE A 474 -27.89 33.40 21.11
N MET A 475 -28.10 32.17 20.64
CA MET A 475 -29.42 31.51 20.66
C MET A 475 -29.94 31.28 22.08
N ARG A 476 -29.04 31.07 23.06
CA ARG A 476 -29.40 31.00 24.48
C ARG A 476 -29.87 32.35 25.02
N GLY A 477 -29.27 33.45 24.57
CA GLY A 477 -29.66 34.81 24.94
C GLY A 477 -31.03 35.24 24.40
N ILE A 478 -31.42 34.72 23.22
CA ILE A 478 -32.71 35.03 22.57
C ILE A 478 -33.85 34.13 23.09
N GLY A 479 -33.55 33.12 23.92
CA GLY A 479 -34.56 32.22 24.49
C GLY A 479 -35.14 31.19 23.52
N SER A 480 -34.59 31.07 22.30
CA SER A 480 -35.05 30.06 21.34
C SER A 480 -34.43 28.69 21.67
N MET A 481 -35.22 27.81 22.29
CA MET A 481 -34.80 26.42 22.57
C MET A 481 -34.47 25.65 21.29
N GLU A 482 -35.21 25.90 20.20
CA GLU A 482 -34.99 25.24 18.91
C GLU A 482 -33.62 25.58 18.29
N GLY A 483 -33.24 26.86 18.27
CA GLY A 483 -31.95 27.32 17.77
C GLY A 483 -30.76 26.79 18.59
N TYR A 484 -30.94 26.66 19.91
CA TYR A 484 -29.92 26.08 20.79
C TYR A 484 -29.68 24.59 20.53
N VAL A 485 -30.76 23.82 20.32
CA VAL A 485 -30.68 22.39 19.98
C VAL A 485 -30.04 22.19 18.60
N LEU A 486 -30.42 22.99 17.61
CA LEU A 486 -29.86 22.92 16.26
C LEU A 486 -28.35 23.21 16.24
N ALA A 487 -27.90 24.23 16.97
CA ALA A 487 -26.48 24.55 17.12
C ALA A 487 -25.71 23.43 17.85
N GLY A 488 -26.34 22.77 18.82
CA GLY A 488 -25.79 21.61 19.52
C GLY A 488 -25.57 20.40 18.59
N ILE A 489 -26.54 20.10 17.72
CA ILE A 489 -26.43 19.04 16.70
C ILE A 489 -25.31 19.38 15.70
N GLY A 490 -25.23 20.64 15.26
CA GLY A 490 -24.15 21.12 14.38
C GLY A 490 -22.75 20.92 14.99
N SER A 491 -22.59 21.23 16.29
CA SER A 491 -21.33 20.99 17.00
C SER A 491 -20.96 19.50 17.05
N ALA A 492 -21.93 18.62 17.34
CA ALA A 492 -21.70 17.19 17.42
C ALA A 492 -21.29 16.58 16.07
N ILE A 493 -21.91 17.03 14.98
CA ILE A 493 -21.56 16.61 13.61
C ILE A 493 -20.14 17.07 13.24
N LEU A 494 -19.77 18.32 13.55
CA LEU A 494 -18.42 18.85 13.29
C LEU A 494 -17.33 18.11 14.08
N VAL A 495 -17.57 17.80 15.35
CA VAL A 495 -16.66 16.97 16.15
C VAL A 495 -16.58 15.54 15.60
N GLY A 496 -17.70 14.98 15.14
CA GLY A 496 -17.76 13.68 14.48
C GLY A 496 -16.97 13.65 13.17
N ILE A 497 -17.12 14.65 12.31
CA ILE A 497 -16.35 14.81 11.07
C ILE A 497 -14.85 14.97 11.37
N ARG A 498 -14.48 15.80 12.36
CA ARG A 498 -13.09 15.95 12.80
C ARG A 498 -12.51 14.63 13.29
N PHE A 499 -13.24 13.87 14.10
CA PHE A 499 -12.81 12.56 14.58
C PHE A 499 -12.63 11.56 13.43
N PHE A 500 -13.54 11.55 12.45
CA PHE A 500 -13.44 10.69 11.28
C PHE A 500 -12.27 11.09 10.37
N MET A 501 -12.10 12.37 10.06
CA MET A 501 -10.99 12.87 9.25
C MET A 501 -9.63 12.60 9.91
N TYR A 502 -9.51 12.74 11.23
CA TYR A 502 -8.27 12.45 11.94
C TYR A 502 -7.95 10.94 11.95
N ARG A 503 -8.97 10.08 11.94
CA ARG A 503 -8.81 8.63 11.84
C ARG A 503 -8.36 8.16 10.45
N PHE A 504 -8.67 8.91 9.40
CA PHE A 504 -8.19 8.65 8.04
C PHE A 504 -6.79 9.23 7.74
N LYS A 505 -6.25 10.07 8.64
CA LYS A 505 -4.88 10.62 8.56
C LYS A 505 -3.80 9.72 9.18
N ARG A 506 -4.15 8.55 9.73
CA ARG A 506 -3.20 7.59 10.34
C ARG A 506 -3.11 6.28 9.58
#